data_AF-A0A9W9LGK3-F1
#
_entry.id   AF-A0A9W9LGK3-F1
#
_cell.length_a   1.000
_cell.length_b   1.000
_cell.length_c   1.000
_cell.angle_alpha   90.00
_cell.angle_beta   90.00
_cell.angle_gamma   90.00
#
_symmetry.space_group_name_H-M   'P 1'
#
loop_
_entity.id
_entity.type
_entity.pdbx_description
1 polymer ?
#
loop_
_entity_poly.entity_id
_entity_poly.type
_entity_poly.pdbx_seq_one_letter_code
_entity_poly.pdbx_strand_id
1 'polypeptide(L)' 'MSETLQELADIPKDFVREGSLFIRRCTKPDKREFIKISQAVGMGFLVMGAIGYFVKLIHIPVNQVLVGGA' A
#
# COMPACT_ATOMS: atom_id res chain seq x y z
N MET A 1 -27.01 30.23 -15.04
CA MET A 1 -25.65 30.13 -14.43
C MET A 1 -25.65 29.39 -13.09
N SER A 2 -26.82 29.10 -12.51
CA SER A 2 -26.99 28.24 -11.32
C SER A 2 -27.23 26.76 -11.67
N GLU A 3 -27.89 26.49 -12.79
CA GLU A 3 -28.23 25.13 -13.24
C GLU A 3 -26.99 24.29 -13.55
N THR A 4 -25.98 24.88 -14.21
CA THR A 4 -24.69 24.21 -14.50
C THR A 4 -23.89 23.89 -13.23
N LEU A 5 -24.04 24.67 -12.15
CA LEU A 5 -23.34 24.42 -10.88
C LEU A 5 -24.02 23.31 -10.06
N GLN A 6 -25.35 23.20 -10.13
CA GLN A 6 -26.07 22.05 -9.56
C GLN A 6 -25.76 20.77 -10.32
N GLU A 7 -25.77 20.81 -11.65
CA GLU A 7 -25.43 19.66 -12.50
C GLU A 7 -23.98 19.19 -12.26
N LEU A 8 -23.02 20.11 -12.10
CA LEU A 8 -21.64 19.77 -11.71
C LEU A 8 -21.53 19.17 -10.29
N ALA A 9 -22.44 19.54 -9.38
CA ALA A 9 -22.46 19.05 -8.00
C ALA A 9 -23.15 17.69 -7.84
N ASP A 10 -24.07 17.33 -8.75
CA ASP A 10 -24.71 16.01 -8.74
C ASP A 10 -23.81 14.90 -9.32
N ILE A 11 -22.90 15.23 -10.26
CA ILE A 11 -21.90 14.29 -10.81
C ILE A 11 -21.08 13.56 -9.73
N PRO A 12 -20.42 14.23 -8.76
CA PRO A 12 -19.65 13.53 -7.72
C PRO A 12 -20.55 12.73 -6.77
N LYS A 13 -21.79 13.17 -6.56
CA LYS A 13 -22.76 12.48 -5.70
C LYS A 13 -23.21 11.17 -6.33
N ASP A 14 -23.50 11.18 -7.63
CA ASP A 14 -23.83 9.97 -8.38
C ASP A 14 -22.62 9.04 -8.51
N PHE A 15 -21.41 9.56 -8.70
CA PHE A 15 -20.18 8.75 -8.72
C PHE A 15 -19.93 8.01 -7.39
N VAL A 16 -20.10 8.68 -6.24
CA VAL A 16 -19.97 8.04 -4.92
C VAL A 16 -21.06 6.98 -4.71
N ARG A 17 -22.29 7.28 -5.15
CA ARG A 17 -23.40 6.34 -5.09
C ARG A 17 -23.12 5.08 -5.92
N GLU A 18 -22.71 5.24 -7.17
CA GLU A 18 -22.35 4.14 -8.06
C GLU A 18 -21.12 3.37 -7.56
N GLY A 19 -20.09 4.06 -7.08
CA GLY A 19 -18.93 3.44 -6.45
C GLY A 19 -19.29 2.60 -5.22
N SER A 20 -20.22 3.07 -4.39
CA SER A 20 -20.68 2.30 -3.23
C SER A 20 -21.45 1.04 -3.62
N LEU A 21 -22.26 1.10 -4.69
CA LEU A 21 -22.98 -0.05 -5.23
C LEU A 21 -22.02 -1.07 -5.86
N PHE A 22 -20.97 -0.58 -6.54
CA PHE A 22 -19.90 -1.41 -7.08
C PHE A 22 -19.17 -2.17 -5.97
N ILE A 23 -18.70 -1.49 -4.92
CA ILE A 23 -18.00 -2.13 -3.79
C ILE A 23 -18.88 -3.15 -3.08
N ARG A 24 -20.20 -2.93 -3.04
CA ARG A 24 -21.16 -3.91 -2.48
C ARG A 24 -21.32 -5.15 -3.35
N ARG A 25 -21.10 -5.06 -4.66
CA ARG A 25 -21.10 -6.19 -5.60
C ARG A 25 -19.80 -6.99 -5.61
N CYS A 26 -18.69 -6.41 -5.13
CA CYS A 26 -17.43 -7.14 -5.04
C CYS A 26 -17.50 -8.27 -4.00
N THR A 27 -16.90 -9.41 -4.34
CA THR A 27 -16.69 -10.51 -3.39
C THR A 27 -15.68 -10.07 -2.34
N LYS A 28 -16.14 -9.96 -1.08
CA LYS A 28 -15.26 -9.60 0.03
C LYS A 28 -14.49 -10.84 0.49
N PRO A 29 -13.19 -10.71 0.80
CA PRO A 29 -12.40 -11.84 1.26
C PRO A 29 -12.95 -12.39 2.57
N ASP A 30 -13.01 -13.72 2.68
CA ASP A 30 -13.36 -14.36 3.93
C ASP A 30 -12.22 -14.23 4.96
N LYS A 31 -12.51 -14.41 6.25
CA LYS A 31 -11.51 -14.38 7.33
C LYS A 31 -10.33 -15.31 7.04
N ARG A 32 -10.59 -16.50 6.47
CA ARG A 32 -9.53 -17.48 6.15
C ARG A 32 -8.62 -17.00 5.01
N GLU A 33 -9.20 -16.38 3.99
CA GLU A 33 -8.45 -15.85 2.85
C GLU A 33 -7.61 -14.65 3.27
N PHE A 34 -8.20 -13.75 4.07
CA PHE A 34 -7.50 -12.59 4.60
C PHE A 34 -6.28 -13.00 5.45
N ILE A 35 -6.44 -13.98 6.34
CA ILE A 35 -5.34 -14.48 7.18
C ILE A 35 -4.21 -15.05 6.30
N LYS A 36 -4.52 -15.89 5.31
CA LYS A 36 -3.51 -16.46 4.40
C LYS A 36 -2.73 -15.39 3.64
N ILE A 37 -3.45 -14.40 3.09
CA ILE A 37 -2.83 -13.29 2.35
C ILE A 37 -1.95 -12.46 3.30
N SER A 38 -2.46 -12.12 4.48
CA SER A 38 -1.71 -11.35 5.48
C SER A 38 -0.45 -12.07 5.96
N GLN A 39 -0.49 -13.40 6.09
CA GLN A 39 0.66 -14.21 6.48
C GLN A 39 1.72 -14.21 5.37
N ALA A 40 1.31 -14.38 4.11
CA ALA A 40 2.22 -14.33 2.97
C ALA A 40 2.89 -12.94 2.84
N VAL A 41 2.11 -11.87 2.93
CA VAL A 41 2.62 -10.49 2.88
C VAL A 41 3.52 -10.19 4.08
N GLY A 42 3.10 -10.60 5.28
CA GLY A 42 3.87 -10.42 6.51
C GLY A 42 5.23 -11.11 6.45
N MET A 43 5.27 -12.36 5.97
CA MET A 43 6.52 -13.09 5.76
C MET A 43 7.42 -12.40 4.73
N GLY A 44 6.85 -11.94 3.60
CA GLY A 44 7.60 -11.20 2.58
C GLY A 44 8.21 -9.90 3.11
N PHE A 45 7.43 -9.13 3.88
CA PHE A 45 7.91 -7.89 4.51
C PHE A 45 9.05 -8.16 5.49
N LEU A 46 8.93 -9.21 6.30
CA LEU A 46 9.95 -9.60 7.29
C LEU A 46 11.26 -10.00 6.62
N VAL A 47 11.19 -10.79 5.54
CA VAL A 47 12.38 -11.21 4.77
C VAL A 47 13.04 -10.01 4.10
N MET A 48 12.28 -9.16 3.39
CA MET A 48 12.84 -7.98 2.71
C MET A 48 13.42 -6.97 3.71
N GLY A 49 12.75 -6.78 4.85
CA GLY A 49 13.25 -5.92 5.94
C GLY A 49 14.53 -6.45 6.56
N ALA A 50 14.61 -7.76 6.82
CA ALA A 50 15.81 -8.40 7.36
C ALA A 50 17.00 -8.27 6.41
N ILE A 51 16.81 -8.58 5.12
CA ILE A 51 17.86 -8.44 4.09
C ILE A 51 18.37 -7.00 4.05
N GLY A 52 17.48 -6.01 4.01
CA GLY A 52 17.86 -4.60 4.01
C GLY A 52 18.65 -4.19 5.25
N TYR A 53 18.26 -4.70 6.43
CA TYR A 53 18.96 -4.43 7.69
C TYR A 53 20.39 -4.99 7.68
N PHE A 54 20.58 -6.26 7.31
CA PHE A 54 21.89 -6.90 7.29
C PHE A 54 22.83 -6.29 6.24
N VAL A 55 22.33 -6.02 5.04
CA VAL A 55 23.13 -5.35 3.99
C VAL A 55 23.60 -3.98 4.48
N LYS A 56 22.71 -3.20 5.09
CA LYS A 56 23.07 -1.89 5.62
C LYS A 56 24.05 -1.98 6.78
N LEU A 57 23.89 -2.96 7.67
CA LEU A 57 24.79 -3.19 8.80
C LEU A 57 26.22 -3.49 8.33
N ILE A 58 26.40 -4.30 7.28
CA ILE A 58 27.72 -4.62 6.72
C ILE A 58 28.32 -3.41 5.98
N HIS A 59 27.50 -2.64 5.28
CA HIS A 59 27.99 -1.51 4.50
C HIS A 59 28.49 -0.34 5.36
N ILE A 60 27.98 -0.14 6.59
CA ILE A 60 28.42 0.92 7.50
C ILE A 60 29.93 0.84 7.83
N PRO A 61 30.47 -0.27 8.37
CA PRO A 61 31.90 -0.39 8.66
C PRO A 61 32.74 -0.42 7.38
N VAL A 62 32.24 -1.05 6.31
CA VAL A 62 32.94 -1.06 5.00
C VAL A 62 33.14 0.36 4.48
N ASN A 63 32.13 1.21 4.57
CA ASN A 63 32.25 2.62 4.17
C ASN A 63 33.20 3.41 5.09
N GLN A 64 33.23 3.12 6.39
CA GLN A 64 34.20 3.77 7.28
C GLN A 64 35.66 3.35 6.98
N VAL A 65 35.91 2.09 6.62
CA VAL A 65 37.25 1.62 6.24
C VAL A 65 37.67 2.16 4.88
N LEU A 66 36.77 2.17 3.89
CA LEU A 66 37.08 2.65 2.54
C LEU A 66 37.24 4.17 2.46
N VAL A 67 36.37 4.93 3.16
CA VAL A 67 36.36 6.40 3.06
C VAL A 67 37.25 7.06 4.10
N GLY A 68 37.47 6.41 5.26
CA GLY A 68 38.36 6.89 6.32
C GLY A 68 39.81 6.41 6.22
N GLY A 69 40.11 5.56 5.24
CA GLY A 69 41.47 5.09 4.90
C GLY A 69 42.20 5.96 3.88
N ALA A 70 41.75 7.20 3.68
CA ALA A 70 42.40 8.24 2.88
C ALA A 70 42.90 9.37 3.80
#